data_AF-A0A257A5G5-F1
#
_entry.id   AF-A0A257A5G5-F1
#
_cell.length_a   1.000
_cell.length_b   1.000
_cell.length_c   1.000
_cell.angle_alpha   90.00
_cell.angle_beta   90.00
_cell.angle_gamma   90.00
#
_symmetry.space_group_name_H-M   'P 1'
#
loop_
_entity.id
_entity.type
_entity.pdbx_description
1 polymer ?
#
loop_
_entity_poly.entity_id
_entity_poly.type
_entity_poly.pdbx_seq_one_letter_code
_entity_poly.pdbx_strand_id
1 'polypeptide(L)'
;MVRTKPRELRIATLLGKDLITPYLHSRVIEFAQNVPLEMKVRDGIRKYILREAAKILGLPTSIANREKKAAQYGSGIWKMMKGMAKERGQSVEEFFSSL
;
A
#
# COMPACT_ATOMS: atom_id res chain seq x y z
N MET A 1 -1.28 3.58 14.51
CA MET A 1 -0.61 3.24 13.23
C MET A 1 0.53 2.23 13.46
N VAL A 2 0.28 1.15 14.24
CA VAL A 2 1.34 0.27 14.79
C VAL A 2 1.16 -1.21 14.35
N ARG A 3 0.05 -1.57 13.69
CA ARG A 3 -0.30 -3.00 13.48
C ARG A 3 0.42 -3.69 12.31
N THR A 4 0.78 -2.96 11.26
CA THR A 4 1.28 -3.57 10.00
C THR A 4 2.76 -3.94 10.13
N LYS A 5 3.61 -2.96 10.49
CA LYS A 5 5.08 -3.11 10.57
C LYS A 5 5.56 -4.37 11.33
N PRO A 6 4.98 -4.77 12.49
CA PRO A 6 5.42 -5.97 13.19
C PRO A 6 5.26 -7.26 12.38
N ARG A 7 4.21 -7.36 11.56
CA ARG A 7 3.97 -8.53 10.70
C ARG A 7 4.96 -8.58 9.55
N GLU A 8 5.10 -7.49 8.78
CA GLU A 8 6.03 -7.50 7.65
C GLU A 8 7.47 -7.71 8.10
N LEU A 9 7.86 -7.14 9.25
CA LEU A 9 9.19 -7.33 9.82
C LEU A 9 9.45 -8.79 10.17
N ARG A 10 8.47 -9.47 10.78
CA ARG A 10 8.56 -10.91 11.07
C ARG A 10 8.73 -11.73 9.78
N ILE A 11 7.94 -11.45 8.75
CA ILE A 11 8.05 -12.15 7.45
C ILE A 11 9.44 -11.94 6.85
N ALA A 12 9.94 -10.70 6.81
CA ALA A 12 11.26 -10.40 6.27
C ALA A 12 12.37 -11.15 7.05
N THR A 13 12.32 -11.10 8.38
CA THR A 13 13.29 -11.77 9.26
C THR A 13 13.30 -13.29 9.03
N LEU A 14 12.13 -13.92 8.94
CA LEU A 14 12.01 -15.37 8.67
C LEU A 14 12.61 -15.76 7.32
N LEU A 15 12.59 -14.85 6.34
CA LEU A 15 13.16 -15.05 5.02
C LEU A 15 14.64 -14.60 4.93
N GLY A 16 15.28 -14.26 6.06
CA GLY A 16 16.65 -13.76 6.10
C GLY A 16 16.84 -12.44 5.36
N LYS A 17 15.82 -11.56 5.38
CA LYS A 17 15.80 -10.25 4.72
C LYS A 17 15.59 -9.13 5.72
N ASP A 18 16.19 -7.98 5.41
CA ASP A 18 15.93 -6.73 6.12
C ASP A 18 14.78 -5.96 5.50
N LEU A 19 13.86 -5.47 6.36
CA LEU A 19 12.75 -4.62 5.94
C LEU A 19 13.06 -3.15 6.22
N ILE A 20 13.21 -2.36 5.16
CA ILE A 20 13.38 -0.90 5.24
C ILE A 20 12.07 -0.22 4.84
N THR A 21 11.60 0.72 5.67
CA THR A 21 10.34 1.45 5.44
C THR A 21 10.57 2.97 5.42
N PRO A 22 11.11 3.55 4.32
CA PRO A 22 11.52 4.97 4.28
C PRO A 22 10.38 5.95 4.61
N TYR A 23 9.17 5.66 4.13
CA TYR A 23 7.99 6.50 4.40
C TYR A 23 7.52 6.48 5.87
N LEU A 24 8.03 5.57 6.70
CA LEU A 24 7.75 5.52 8.14
C LEU A 24 8.87 6.16 8.97
N HIS A 25 9.89 6.76 8.35
CA HIS A 25 10.91 7.51 9.06
C HIS A 25 10.29 8.76 9.71
N SER A 26 10.71 9.11 10.94
CA SER A 26 10.19 10.25 11.72
C SER A 26 10.14 11.55 10.91
N ARG A 27 11.26 11.95 10.30
CA ARG A 27 11.34 13.11 9.39
C ARG A 27 10.29 13.12 8.27
N VAL A 28 9.98 11.96 7.68
CA VAL A 28 8.98 11.87 6.61
C VAL A 28 7.57 11.98 7.18
N ILE A 29 7.33 11.42 8.36
CA ILE A 29 6.05 11.54 9.07
C ILE A 29 5.80 13.01 9.46
N GLU A 30 6.80 13.66 10.06
CA GLU A 30 6.74 15.07 10.44
C GLU A 30 6.49 15.97 9.23
N PHE A 31 7.23 15.78 8.15
CA PHE A 31 6.96 16.46 6.88
C PHE A 31 5.51 16.21 6.44
N ALA A 32 5.07 14.95 6.38
CA ALA A 32 3.72 14.61 5.93
C ALA A 32 2.61 15.19 6.83
N GLN A 33 2.85 15.38 8.13
CA GLN A 33 1.90 16.03 9.03
C GLN A 33 1.73 17.52 8.70
N ASN A 34 2.82 18.20 8.36
CA ASN A 34 2.83 19.64 8.04
C ASN A 34 2.42 19.96 6.59
N VAL A 35 2.35 18.97 5.69
CA VAL A 35 1.89 19.19 4.31
C VAL A 35 0.40 19.57 4.27
N PRO A 36 0.03 20.66 3.57
CA PRO A 36 -1.36 21.09 3.40
C PRO A 36 -2.25 20.00 2.78
N LEU A 37 -3.55 20.00 3.12
CA LEU A 37 -4.47 18.94 2.71
C LEU A 37 -4.68 18.91 1.20
N GLU A 38 -4.73 20.08 0.55
CA GLU A 38 -4.84 20.29 -0.89
C GLU A 38 -3.60 19.80 -1.67
N MET A 39 -2.49 19.56 -0.98
CA MET A 39 -1.30 18.91 -1.54
C MET A 39 -1.35 17.39 -1.37
N LYS A 40 -2.16 16.87 -0.45
CA LYS A 40 -2.38 15.42 -0.29
C LYS A 40 -3.46 14.91 -1.24
N VAL A 41 -4.53 15.70 -1.43
CA VAL A 41 -5.64 15.41 -2.33
C VAL A 41 -6.03 16.69 -3.08
N ARG A 42 -6.03 16.65 -4.40
CA ARG A 42 -6.39 17.77 -5.28
C ARG A 42 -7.22 17.27 -6.45
N ASP A 43 -8.36 17.87 -6.72
CA ASP A 43 -9.23 17.51 -7.87
C ASP A 43 -9.52 16.00 -7.98
N GLY A 44 -9.77 15.34 -6.83
CA GLY A 44 -9.98 13.89 -6.74
C GLY A 44 -8.70 13.04 -6.84
N ILE A 45 -7.55 13.65 -7.14
CA ILE A 45 -6.25 12.97 -7.25
C ILE A 45 -5.63 12.84 -5.86
N ARG A 46 -5.60 11.61 -5.35
CA ARG A 46 -4.89 11.26 -4.11
C ARG A 46 -3.37 11.22 -4.33
N LYS A 47 -2.64 11.50 -3.24
CA LYS A 47 -1.17 11.53 -3.16
C LYS A 47 -0.54 12.57 -4.08
N TYR A 48 -1.23 13.69 -4.30
CA TYR A 48 -0.86 14.68 -5.31
C TYR A 48 0.61 15.13 -5.18
N ILE A 49 1.05 15.52 -3.99
CA ILE A 49 2.45 15.91 -3.71
C ILE A 49 3.49 14.83 -4.08
N LEU A 50 3.17 13.55 -3.88
CA LEU A 50 4.09 12.46 -4.25
C LEU A 50 4.16 12.26 -5.77
N ARG A 51 3.09 12.57 -6.49
CA ARG A 51 3.06 12.53 -7.96
C ARG A 51 3.90 13.65 -8.54
N GLU A 52 3.75 14.87 -8.00
CA GLU A 52 4.60 16.00 -8.40
C GLU A 52 6.07 15.75 -8.08
N ALA A 53 6.38 15.23 -6.90
CA ALA A 53 7.75 14.83 -6.56
C ALA A 53 8.31 13.78 -7.55
N ALA A 54 7.52 12.78 -7.95
CA ALA A 54 7.93 11.79 -8.94
C ALA A 54 8.21 12.41 -10.32
N LYS A 55 7.40 13.39 -10.75
CA LYS A 55 7.63 14.12 -12.01
C LYS A 55 8.91 14.95 -11.95
N ILE A 56 9.15 15.64 -10.84
CA ILE A 56 10.39 16.42 -10.61
C ILE A 56 11.62 15.50 -10.67
N LEU A 57 11.50 14.28 -10.16
CA LEU A 57 12.55 13.25 -10.23
C LEU A 57 12.69 12.60 -11.62
N GLY A 58 11.92 13.03 -12.62
CA GLY A 58 12.01 12.54 -14.00
C GLY A 58 11.34 11.19 -14.26
N LEU A 59 10.45 10.72 -13.38
CA LEU A 59 9.72 9.47 -13.64
C LEU A 59 8.73 9.65 -14.81
N PRO A 60 8.52 8.63 -15.66
CA PRO A 60 7.52 8.68 -16.71
C PRO A 60 6.12 9.00 -16.17
N THR A 61 5.36 9.83 -16.89
CA THR A 61 4.00 10.23 -16.52
C THR A 61 3.09 9.02 -16.28
N SER A 62 3.27 7.93 -17.04
CA SER A 62 2.53 6.67 -16.87
C SER A 62 2.74 6.01 -15.50
N ILE A 63 3.90 6.23 -14.87
CA ILE A 63 4.22 5.76 -13.51
C ILE A 63 3.78 6.78 -12.48
N ALA A 64 4.15 8.06 -12.67
CA ALA A 64 3.83 9.13 -11.72
C ALA A 64 2.33 9.32 -11.52
N ASN A 65 1.53 9.18 -12.58
CA ASN A 65 0.07 9.35 -12.54
C ASN A 65 -0.70 8.04 -12.41
N ARG A 66 -0.02 6.90 -12.25
CA ARG A 66 -0.70 5.60 -12.09
C ARG A 66 -1.68 5.62 -10.92
N GLU A 67 -2.87 5.08 -11.13
CA GLU A 67 -3.90 4.99 -10.09
C GLU A 67 -3.41 4.13 -8.90
N LYS A 68 -3.66 4.58 -7.66
CA LYS A 68 -3.38 3.77 -6.48
C LYS A 68 -4.40 2.64 -6.38
N LYS A 69 -3.92 1.41 -6.60
CA LYS A 69 -4.60 0.17 -6.23
C LYS A 69 -4.05 -0.36 -4.91
N ALA A 70 -4.92 -0.95 -4.07
CA ALA A 70 -4.47 -1.61 -2.86
C ALA A 70 -3.73 -2.93 -3.21
N ALA A 71 -2.75 -3.33 -2.41
CA ALA A 71 -1.84 -4.42 -2.74
C ALA A 71 -2.58 -5.76 -2.94
N GLN A 72 -3.65 -6.00 -2.19
CA GLN A 72 -4.47 -7.22 -2.33
C GLN A 72 -5.17 -7.33 -3.68
N TYR A 73 -5.51 -6.19 -4.30
CA TYR A 73 -6.10 -6.17 -5.65
C TYR A 73 -5.03 -6.22 -6.73
N GLY A 74 -3.92 -5.48 -6.52
CA GLY A 74 -2.84 -5.41 -7.49
C GLY A 74 -2.03 -6.71 -7.63
N SER A 75 -1.93 -7.51 -6.56
CA SER A 75 -1.20 -8.79 -6.54
C SER A 75 -2.01 -9.97 -7.06
N GLY A 76 -3.33 -9.82 -7.26
CA GLY A 76 -4.23 -10.93 -7.60
C GLY A 76 -4.64 -11.79 -6.41
N ILE A 77 -4.11 -11.56 -5.20
CA ILE A 77 -4.49 -12.30 -3.98
C ILE A 77 -6.01 -12.27 -3.77
N TRP A 78 -6.65 -11.11 -3.94
CA TRP A 78 -8.11 -11.00 -3.78
C TRP A 78 -8.89 -11.89 -4.76
N LYS A 79 -8.40 -12.03 -6.00
CA LYS A 79 -9.02 -12.91 -7.01
C LYS A 79 -8.88 -14.37 -6.61
N MET A 80 -7.70 -14.75 -6.11
CA MET A 80 -7.43 -16.12 -5.63
C MET A 80 -8.30 -16.47 -4.43
N MET A 81 -8.39 -15.57 -3.44
CA MET A 81 -9.24 -15.73 -2.24
C MET A 81 -10.70 -15.97 -2.61
N LYS A 82 -11.24 -15.21 -3.57
CA LYS A 82 -12.60 -15.40 -4.08
C LYS A 82 -12.80 -16.76 -4.75
N GLY A 83 -11.80 -17.25 -5.48
CA GLY A 83 -11.83 -18.59 -6.09
C GLY A 83 -11.92 -19.68 -5.03
N MET A 84 -11.01 -19.65 -4.05
CA MET A 84 -10.96 -20.64 -2.96
C MET A 84 -12.22 -20.63 -2.09
N ALA A 85 -12.75 -19.44 -1.78
CA ALA A 85 -14.02 -19.32 -1.03
C ALA A 85 -15.18 -19.96 -1.80
N LYS A 86 -15.26 -19.71 -3.12
CA LYS A 86 -16.28 -20.30 -3.99
C LYS A 86 -16.17 -21.82 -4.06
N GLU A 87 -14.97 -22.37 -4.17
CA GLU A 87 -14.73 -23.83 -4.17
C GLU A 87 -15.20 -24.50 -2.88
N ARG A 88 -15.16 -23.79 -1.75
CA ARG A 88 -15.66 -24.25 -0.45
C ARG A 88 -17.12 -23.92 -0.18
N GLY A 89 -17.81 -23.27 -1.12
CA GLY A 89 -19.19 -22.80 -0.90
C GLY A 89 -19.31 -21.72 0.18
N GLN A 90 -18.22 -20.99 0.46
CA GLN A 90 -18.12 -19.98 1.51
C GLN A 90 -18.08 -18.56 0.92
N SER A 91 -18.47 -17.58 1.72
CA SER A 91 -18.09 -16.18 1.52
C SER A 91 -16.58 -15.97 1.72
N VAL A 92 -16.05 -14.84 1.25
CA VAL A 92 -14.62 -14.53 1.41
C VAL A 92 -14.29 -14.31 2.89
N GLU A 93 -15.22 -13.74 3.64
CA GLU A 93 -15.12 -13.46 5.07
C GLU A 93 -15.07 -14.75 5.89
N GLU A 94 -15.95 -15.73 5.59
CA GLU A 94 -15.93 -17.06 6.20
C GLU A 94 -14.65 -17.81 5.87
N PHE A 95 -14.23 -17.77 4.60
CA PHE A 95 -12.98 -18.39 4.18
C PHE A 95 -11.78 -17.78 4.92
N PHE A 96 -11.72 -16.44 5.01
CA PHE A 96 -10.65 -15.74 5.72
C PHE A 96 -10.61 -16.08 7.21
N SER A 97 -11.77 -16.27 7.84
CA SER A 97 -11.87 -16.63 9.25
C SER A 97 -11.49 -18.09 9.53
N SER A 98 -11.42 -18.92 8.48
CA SER A 98 -11.02 -20.34 8.56
C SER A 98 -9.52 -20.59 8.32
N LEU A 99 -8.76 -19.55 7.95
CA LEU A 99 -7.30 -19.60 7.77
C LEU A 99 -6.56 -19.38 9.10
#